data_AF-A0A7C1Z2I7-F1
#
_entry.id   AF-A0A7C1Z2I7-F1
#
_cell.length_a   1.000
_cell.length_b   1.000
_cell.length_c   1.000
_cell.angle_alpha   90.00
_cell.angle_beta   90.00
_cell.angle_gamma   90.00
#
_symmetry.space_group_name_H-M   'P 1'
#
loop_
_entity.id
_entity.type
_entity.pdbx_description
1 polymer ?
#
loop_
_entity_poly.entity_id
_entity_poly.type
_entity_poly.pdbx_seq_one_letter_code
_entity_poly.pdbx_strand_id
1 'polypeptide(L)'
;MPIIKARSTDEYVDLVQQAVFEVDELYMAAEFDMESMGATANFVDDLAKTLKALLASMKDGSYHFENRDLPFMPIVERENERTLPFKFMLRRINETHRYGLEVEE
;
A
#
# COMPACT_ATOMS: atom_id res chain seq x y z
N MET A 1 -12.72 8.94 -9.49
CA MET A 1 -13.57 8.57 -8.35
C MET A 1 -12.94 9.15 -7.09
N PRO A 2 -13.72 9.62 -6.10
CA PRO A 2 -13.16 10.04 -4.81
C PRO A 2 -12.49 8.86 -4.10
N ILE A 3 -11.39 9.11 -3.40
CA ILE A 3 -10.74 8.09 -2.57
C ILE A 3 -11.47 8.08 -1.22
N ILE A 4 -12.17 6.98 -0.92
CA ILE A 4 -12.90 6.79 0.33
C ILE A 4 -11.89 6.39 1.40
N LYS A 5 -11.77 7.08 2.53
CA LYS A 5 -10.76 6.73 3.57
C LYS A 5 -11.24 5.51 4.37
N ALA A 6 -10.41 4.99 5.27
CA ALA A 6 -10.91 4.01 6.25
C ALA A 6 -11.79 4.71 7.29
N ARG A 7 -12.85 4.03 7.76
CA ARG A 7 -13.81 4.57 8.75
C ARG A 7 -13.43 4.26 10.19
N SER A 8 -12.58 3.27 10.39
CA SER A 8 -12.07 2.87 11.70
C SER A 8 -10.58 2.51 11.64
N THR A 9 -9.94 2.43 12.81
CA THR A 9 -8.57 1.93 12.93
C THR A 9 -8.46 0.48 12.45
N ASP A 10 -9.46 -0.35 12.77
CA ASP A 10 -9.48 -1.75 12.39
C ASP A 10 -9.59 -1.90 10.87
N GLU A 11 -10.49 -1.14 10.24
CA GLU A 11 -10.60 -1.12 8.77
C GLU A 11 -9.30 -0.64 8.12
N TYR A 12 -8.60 0.32 8.74
CA TYR A 12 -7.33 0.80 8.22
C TYR A 12 -6.22 -0.25 8.34
N VAL A 13 -6.15 -0.96 9.46
CA VAL A 13 -5.22 -2.09 9.65
C VAL A 13 -5.52 -3.20 8.65
N ASP A 14 -6.78 -3.57 8.48
CA ASP A 14 -7.22 -4.59 7.52
C ASP A 14 -6.86 -4.19 6.08
N LEU A 15 -7.03 -2.91 5.73
CA LEU A 15 -6.64 -2.38 4.43
C LEU A 15 -5.13 -2.50 4.17
N VAL A 16 -4.30 -2.19 5.16
CA VAL A 16 -2.84 -2.36 5.05
C VAL A 16 -2.47 -3.84 4.98
N GLN A 17 -3.13 -4.72 5.74
CA GLN A 17 -2.91 -6.17 5.64
C GLN A 17 -3.26 -6.70 4.25
N GLN A 18 -4.39 -6.25 3.68
CA GLN A 18 -4.76 -6.60 2.31
C GLN A 18 -3.70 -6.14 1.31
N ALA A 19 -3.20 -4.90 1.43
CA ALA A 19 -2.15 -4.42 0.53
C ALA A 19 -0.84 -5.23 0.64
N VAL A 20 -0.48 -5.70 1.84
CA VAL A 20 0.66 -6.62 2.04
C VAL A 20 0.42 -7.96 1.35
N PHE A 21 -0.80 -8.49 1.39
CA PHE A 21 -1.15 -9.72 0.66
C PHE A 21 -1.04 -9.53 -0.86
N GLU A 22 -1.65 -8.46 -1.40
CA GLU A 22 -1.66 -8.19 -2.83
C GLU A 22 -0.26 -7.96 -3.42
N VAL A 23 0.64 -7.29 -2.68
CA VAL A 23 2.03 -7.10 -3.15
C VAL A 23 2.82 -8.40 -3.12
N ASP A 24 2.57 -9.28 -2.16
CA ASP A 24 3.22 -10.60 -2.10
C ASP A 24 2.73 -11.51 -3.25
N GLU A 25 1.43 -11.47 -3.58
CA GLU A 25 0.87 -12.17 -4.75
C GLU A 25 1.45 -11.62 -6.06
N LEU A 26 1.59 -10.30 -6.20
CA LEU A 26 2.20 -9.67 -7.37
C LEU A 26 3.69 -10.06 -7.50
N TYR A 27 4.41 -10.14 -6.39
CA TYR A 27 5.80 -10.58 -6.35
C TYR A 27 5.92 -12.02 -6.86
N MET A 28 5.10 -12.93 -6.34
CA MET A 28 5.06 -14.32 -6.79
C MET A 28 4.75 -14.42 -8.28
N ALA A 29 3.72 -13.70 -8.76
CA ALA A 29 3.36 -13.70 -10.18
C ALA A 29 4.50 -13.20 -11.07
N ALA A 30 5.24 -12.17 -10.64
CA ALA A 30 6.39 -11.64 -11.36
C ALA A 30 7.61 -12.59 -11.35
N GLU A 31 7.81 -13.38 -10.30
CA GLU A 31 8.86 -14.40 -10.25
C GLU A 31 8.61 -15.58 -11.21
N PHE A 32 7.35 -15.97 -11.40
CA PHE A 32 6.99 -17.06 -12.31
C PHE A 32 7.07 -16.65 -13.80
N ASP A 33 6.95 -15.35 -14.12
CA ASP A 33 7.01 -14.79 -15.48
C ASP A 33 8.46 -14.38 -15.87
N MET A 34 9.35 -15.39 -15.90
CA MET A 34 10.82 -15.27 -15.96
C MET A 34 11.41 -14.44 -17.14
N GLU A 35 10.62 -13.94 -18.09
CA GLU A 35 11.11 -13.13 -19.23
C GLU A 35 11.19 -11.62 -18.93
N SER A 36 10.59 -11.11 -17.85
CA SER A 36 10.47 -9.66 -17.56
C SER A 36 11.10 -9.19 -16.24
N MET A 37 11.84 -10.06 -15.54
CA MET A 37 12.22 -9.95 -14.13
C MET A 37 13.06 -8.72 -13.69
N GLY A 38 13.49 -7.82 -14.57
CA GLY A 38 14.39 -6.74 -14.19
C GLY A 38 13.70 -5.62 -13.40
N ALA A 39 12.83 -4.86 -14.06
CA ALA A 39 12.28 -3.63 -13.49
C ALA A 39 11.11 -3.88 -12.53
N THR A 40 10.30 -4.90 -12.81
CA THR A 40 9.10 -5.21 -12.01
C THR A 40 9.46 -5.77 -10.63
N ALA A 41 10.39 -6.72 -10.55
CA ALA A 41 10.79 -7.32 -9.28
C ALA A 41 11.35 -6.28 -8.29
N ASN A 42 12.11 -5.30 -8.79
CA ASN A 42 12.75 -4.28 -7.95
C ASN A 42 11.74 -3.37 -7.25
N PHE A 43 10.74 -2.82 -7.95
CA PHE A 43 9.78 -1.92 -7.30
C PHE A 43 8.81 -2.68 -6.39
N VAL A 44 8.48 -3.93 -6.72
CA VAL A 44 7.57 -4.76 -5.92
C VAL A 44 8.21 -5.11 -4.59
N ASP A 45 9.51 -5.42 -4.55
CA ASP A 45 10.26 -5.66 -3.31
C ASP A 45 10.30 -4.40 -2.42
N ASP A 46 10.59 -3.23 -2.99
CA ASP A 46 10.57 -1.96 -2.25
C ASP A 46 9.17 -1.63 -1.69
N LEU A 47 8.13 -1.90 -2.47
CA LEU A 47 6.73 -1.73 -2.04
C LEU A 47 6.38 -2.72 -0.91
N ALA A 48 6.78 -3.99 -1.02
CA ALA A 48 6.56 -5.00 0.00
C ALA A 48 7.24 -4.64 1.32
N LYS A 49 8.51 -4.20 1.28
CA LYS A 49 9.26 -3.76 2.46
C LYS A 49 8.58 -2.59 3.18
N THR A 50 8.16 -1.57 2.43
CA THR A 50 7.51 -0.39 3.02
C THR A 50 6.13 -0.68 3.59
N LEU A 51 5.32 -1.52 2.93
CA LEU A 51 4.02 -1.95 3.45
C LEU A 51 4.15 -2.84 4.69
N LYS A 52 5.12 -3.77 4.71
CA LYS A 52 5.40 -4.61 5.88
C LYS A 52 5.89 -3.79 7.07
N ALA A 53 6.73 -2.78 6.83
CA ALA A 53 7.18 -1.85 7.87
C ALA A 53 6.01 -1.02 8.44
N LEU A 54 5.10 -0.54 7.57
CA LEU A 54 3.89 0.15 7.98
C LEU A 54 2.98 -0.76 8.84
N LEU A 55 2.76 -1.99 8.42
CA LEU A 55 1.96 -2.95 9.20
C LEU A 55 2.63 -3.29 10.54
N ALA A 56 3.96 -3.38 10.57
CA ALA A 56 4.70 -3.63 11.81
C ALA A 56 4.53 -2.49 12.81
N SER A 57 4.63 -1.23 12.37
CA SER A 57 4.42 -0.06 13.24
C SER A 57 2.98 0.03 13.76
N MET A 58 2.00 -0.44 12.99
CA MET A 58 0.62 -0.56 13.47
C MET A 58 0.48 -1.62 14.56
N LYS A 59 1.18 -2.75 14.42
CA LYS A 59 1.14 -3.87 15.39
C LYS A 59 1.87 -3.55 16.69
N ASP A 60 2.97 -2.81 16.62
CA ASP A 60 3.75 -2.43 17.80
C ASP A 60 3.26 -1.13 18.48
N GLY A 61 2.28 -0.46 17.86
CA GLY A 61 1.64 0.75 18.38
C GLY A 61 2.44 2.04 18.17
N SER A 62 3.55 2.00 17.43
CA SER A 62 4.34 3.19 17.07
C SER A 62 3.78 3.96 15.87
N TYR A 63 2.80 3.39 15.16
CA TYR A 63 2.15 4.06 14.04
C TYR A 63 1.35 5.29 14.49
N HIS A 64 1.52 6.39 13.75
CA HIS A 64 0.72 7.59 13.88
C HIS A 64 0.31 8.12 12.50
N PHE A 65 -0.88 8.72 12.41
CA PHE A 65 -1.29 9.49 11.25
C PHE A 65 -0.39 10.72 11.09
N GLU A 66 0.04 11.02 9.87
CA GLU A 66 0.88 12.17 9.57
C GLU A 66 0.36 12.85 8.31
N ASN A 67 0.33 14.20 8.27
CA ASN A 67 -0.04 14.96 7.07
C ASN A 67 1.11 15.00 6.05
N ARG A 68 1.58 13.83 5.63
CA ARG A 68 2.62 13.62 4.62
C ARG A 68 2.33 12.36 3.83
N ASP A 69 2.87 12.28 2.63
CA ASP A 69 2.76 11.03 1.86
C ASP A 69 3.59 9.91 2.47
N LEU A 70 3.05 8.70 2.40
CA LEU A 70 3.78 7.48 2.74
C LEU A 70 4.97 7.29 1.78
N PRO A 71 6.09 6.70 2.24
CA PRO A 71 7.32 6.59 1.45
C PRO A 71 7.16 5.82 0.13
N PHE A 72 6.14 4.97 0.00
CA PHE A 72 5.88 4.20 -1.22
C PHE A 72 5.17 5.00 -2.33
N MET A 73 4.63 6.19 -2.04
CA MET A 73 3.82 6.94 -3.01
C MET A 73 4.54 7.29 -4.33
N PRO A 74 5.85 7.60 -4.36
CA PRO A 74 6.57 7.77 -5.63
C PRO A 74 6.52 6.54 -6.54
N ILE A 75 6.54 5.33 -5.98
CA ILE A 75 6.37 4.07 -6.74
C ILE A 75 4.95 4.00 -7.27
N VAL A 76 3.96 4.21 -6.40
CA VAL A 76 2.54 4.17 -6.75
C VAL A 76 2.22 5.11 -7.91
N GLU A 77 2.75 6.33 -7.90
CA GLU A 77 2.46 7.30 -8.96
C GLU A 77 3.17 7.01 -10.27
N ARG A 78 4.35 6.37 -10.25
CA ARG A 78 5.10 5.98 -11.45
C ARG A 78 4.42 4.83 -12.21
N GLU A 79 3.89 3.84 -11.50
CA GLU A 79 3.34 2.64 -12.14
C GLU A 79 1.90 2.84 -12.62
N ASN A 80 1.53 2.16 -13.72
CA ASN A 80 0.15 2.16 -14.23
C ASN A 80 -0.65 0.97 -13.65
N GLU A 81 -1.98 1.01 -13.78
CA GLU A 81 -2.89 -0.01 -13.21
C GLU A 81 -2.70 -1.41 -13.81
N ARG A 82 -2.11 -1.55 -15.01
CA ARG A 82 -1.78 -2.89 -15.55
C ARG A 82 -0.57 -3.51 -14.85
N THR A 83 0.33 -2.67 -14.36
CA THR A 83 1.56 -3.08 -13.66
C THR A 83 1.34 -3.19 -12.15
N LEU A 84 0.44 -2.35 -11.61
CA LEU A 84 0.06 -2.31 -10.19
C LEU A 84 -1.47 -2.33 -10.06
N PRO A 85 -2.10 -3.52 -10.13
CA PRO A 85 -3.56 -3.65 -10.22
C PRO A 85 -4.32 -3.19 -8.98
N PHE A 86 -3.66 -3.13 -7.82
CA PHE A 86 -4.20 -2.64 -6.55
C PHE A 86 -3.76 -1.21 -6.22
N LYS A 87 -3.31 -0.43 -7.21
CA LYS A 87 -2.89 0.98 -7.04
C LYS A 87 -3.90 1.85 -6.28
N PHE A 88 -5.20 1.63 -6.48
CA PHE A 88 -6.27 2.36 -5.79
C PHE A 88 -6.23 2.13 -4.26
N MET A 89 -5.87 0.94 -3.82
CA MET A 89 -5.78 0.56 -2.41
C MET A 89 -4.64 1.31 -1.71
N LEU A 90 -3.49 1.42 -2.38
CA LEU A 90 -2.34 2.16 -1.86
C LEU A 90 -2.62 3.65 -1.74
N ARG A 91 -3.34 4.22 -2.72
CA ARG A 91 -3.83 5.60 -2.65
C ARG A 91 -4.80 5.80 -1.49
N ARG A 92 -5.70 4.84 -1.26
CA ARG A 92 -6.61 4.83 -0.10
C ARG A 92 -5.87 4.80 1.24
N ILE A 93 -4.84 3.97 1.34
CA ILE A 93 -4.00 3.88 2.54
C ILE A 93 -3.31 5.22 2.81
N ASN A 94 -2.78 5.85 1.76
CA ASN A 94 -2.11 7.15 1.85
C ASN A 94 -3.07 8.29 2.21
N GLU A 95 -4.26 8.33 1.62
CA GLU A 95 -5.28 9.33 1.93
C GLU A 95 -5.71 9.24 3.41
N THR A 96 -5.91 8.01 3.89
CA THR A 96 -6.24 7.74 5.29
C THR A 96 -5.08 8.11 6.22
N HIS A 97 -3.82 7.84 5.82
CA HIS A 97 -2.65 8.27 6.58
C HIS A 97 -2.58 9.80 6.74
N ARG A 98 -2.82 10.52 5.64
CA ARG A 98 -2.70 11.98 5.56
C ARG A 98 -3.78 12.74 6.30
N TYR A 99 -5.01 12.27 6.18
CA TYR A 99 -6.19 13.02 6.58
C TYR A 99 -7.00 12.30 7.67
N GLY A 100 -6.43 11.26 8.28
CA GLY A 100 -7.09 10.44 9.28
C GLY A 100 -8.29 9.66 8.74
N LEU A 101 -9.06 9.12 9.66
CA LEU A 101 -10.25 8.32 9.35
C LEU A 101 -11.39 9.17 8.78
N GLU A 102 -12.24 8.55 7.97
CA GLU A 102 -13.54 9.10 7.57
C GLU A 102 -14.58 8.70 8.62
N VAL A 103 -14.73 9.54 9.63
CA VAL A 103 -15.79 9.41 10.62
C VAL A 103 -17.06 10.05 10.05
N GLU A 104 -18.16 9.30 10.00
CA GLU A 104 -19.48 9.88 9.72
C GLU A 104 -19.81 10.86 10.87
N GLU A 105 -20.11 12.12 10.54
CA GLU A 105 -20.53 13.16 11.50
C GLU A 105 -21.91 12.87 12.12
#